data_AF-A0A103QSS2-F1
#
_entry.id   AF-A0A103QSS2-F1
#
_cell.length_a   1.000
_cell.length_b   1.000
_cell.length_c   1.000
_cell.angle_alpha   90.00
_cell.angle_beta   90.00
_cell.angle_gamma   90.00
#
_symmetry.space_group_name_H-M   'P 1'
#
loop_
_entity.id
_entity.type
_entity.pdbx_description
1 polymer ?
#
loop_
_entity_poly.entity_id
_entity_poly.type
_entity_poly.pdbx_seq_one_letter_code
_entity_poly.pdbx_strand_id
1 'polypeptide(L)' 'MRDTDTIDALRYALAKQVPAMERGFTIQTNYGEFRIDAEDADRFAALARIILGNKLSAMEVSNV' A
#
# COMPACT_ATOMS: atom_id res chain seq x y z
N MET A 1 4.20 -20.52 -6.86
CA MET A 1 4.91 -20.19 -5.60
C MET A 1 5.22 -18.70 -5.48
N ARG A 2 5.60 -17.99 -6.55
CA ARG A 2 5.81 -16.53 -6.52
C ARG A 2 4.53 -15.69 -6.33
N ASP A 3 3.38 -16.18 -6.81
CA ASP A 3 2.12 -15.44 -6.73
C ASP A 3 1.52 -15.43 -5.32
N THR A 4 1.67 -16.54 -4.59
CA THR A 4 1.24 -16.67 -3.19
C THR A 4 2.00 -15.69 -2.29
N ASP A 5 3.33 -15.61 -2.42
CA ASP A 5 4.16 -14.67 -1.66
C ASP A 5 3.77 -13.21 -1.95
N THR A 6 3.35 -12.91 -3.19
CA THR A 6 2.92 -11.57 -3.59
C THR A 6 1.54 -11.21 -3.03
N ILE A 7 0.61 -12.17 -3.01
CA ILE A 7 -0.72 -12.03 -2.39
C ILE A 7 -0.58 -11.78 -0.89
N ASP A 8 0.28 -12.54 -0.20
CA ASP A 8 0.52 -12.36 1.23
C ASP A 8 1.19 -11.02 1.54
N ALA A 9 2.12 -10.56 0.68
CA ALA A 9 2.71 -9.23 0.80
C ALA A 9 1.68 -8.11 0.61
N LEU A 10 0.74 -8.24 -0.33
CA LEU A 10 -0.35 -7.28 -0.55
C LEU A 10 -1.32 -7.25 0.62
N ARG A 11 -1.69 -8.42 1.16
CA ARG A 11 -2.53 -8.52 2.37
C ARG A 11 -1.85 -7.88 3.57
N TYR A 12 -0.56 -8.14 3.75
CA TYR A 12 0.23 -7.51 4.80
C TYR A 12 0.29 -5.98 4.63
N ALA A 13 0.52 -5.49 3.42
CA ALA A 13 0.55 -4.07 3.11
C ALA A 13 -0.78 -3.39 3.46
N LEU A 14 -1.91 -3.97 3.05
CA LEU A 14 -3.24 -3.47 3.38
C LEU A 14 -3.53 -3.48 4.89
N ALA A 15 -3.07 -4.50 5.61
CA ALA A 15 -3.35 -4.67 7.03
C ALA A 15 -2.42 -3.87 7.96
N LYS A 16 -1.18 -3.58 7.53
CA LYS A 16 -0.14 -2.99 8.39
C LYS A 16 0.46 -1.71 7.83
N GLN A 17 0.78 -1.67 6.55
CA GLN A 17 1.47 -0.52 5.95
C GLN A 17 0.50 0.63 5.68
N VAL A 18 -0.71 0.35 5.18
CA VAL A 18 -1.73 1.39 4.97
C VAL A 18 -2.11 2.09 6.28
N PRO A 19 -2.42 1.39 7.39
CA PRO A 19 -2.68 2.07 8.68
C PRO A 19 -1.46 2.79 9.25
N ALA A 20 -0.25 2.34 8.94
CA ALA A 20 0.97 3.06 9.35
C ALA A 20 1.13 4.37 8.57
N MET A 21 0.75 4.40 7.29
CA MET A 21 0.78 5.60 6.46
C MET A 21 -0.13 6.70 7.00
N GLU A 22 -1.27 6.36 7.61
CA GLU A 22 -2.22 7.33 8.21
C GLU A 22 -1.56 8.22 9.29
N ARG A 23 -0.42 7.80 9.86
CA ARG A 23 0.34 8.57 10.87
C ARG A 23 1.36 9.55 10.27
N GLY A 24 1.43 9.64 8.94
CA GLY A 24 2.48 10.34 8.21
C GLY A 24 3.58 9.38 7.75
N PHE A 25 4.21 9.71 6.63
CA PHE A 25 5.25 8.90 6.01
C PHE A 25 6.19 9.75 5.15
N THR A 26 7.33 9.19 4.79
CA THR A 26 8.30 9.86 3.91
C THR A 26 8.39 9.10 2.59
N ILE A 27 8.26 9.83 1.48
CA ILE A 27 8.53 9.34 0.14
C ILE A 27 9.98 9.66 -0.19
N GLN A 28 10.78 8.62 -0.39
CA GLN A 28 12.15 8.79 -0.88
C GLN A 28 12.12 8.89 -2.40
N THR A 29 12.71 9.95 -2.94
CA THR A 29 12.89 10.16 -4.38
C THR A 29 14.37 10.27 -4.68
N ASN A 30 14.75 10.10 -5.95
CA ASN A 30 16.13 10.34 -6.38
C ASN A 30 16.59 11.80 -6.17
N TYR A 31 15.65 12.71 -5.91
CA TYR A 31 15.90 14.13 -5.67
C TYR A 31 15.89 14.50 -4.18
N GLY A 32 15.69 13.53 -3.29
CA GLY A 32 15.57 13.74 -1.85
C GLY A 32 14.26 13.21 -1.27
N GLU A 33 13.96 13.61 -0.05
CA GLU A 33 12.81 13.10 0.69
C GLU A 33 11.63 14.08 0.72
N PHE A 34 10.42 13.55 0.56
CA PHE A 34 9.18 14.29 0.73
C PHE A 34 8.43 13.75 1.95
N ARG A 35 8.26 14.58 2.97
CA ARG A 35 7.50 14.24 4.18
C ARG A 35 6.02 14.54 3.94
N ILE A 36 5.18 13.55 4.21
CA ILE A 36 3.73 13.67 4.28
C ILE A 36 3.36 13.64 5.75
N ASP A 37 2.81 14.74 6.24
CA ASP A 37 2.28 14.83 7.60
C ASP A 37 0.91 14.15 7.70
N ALA A 38 0.50 13.80 8.92
CA ALA A 38 -0.72 13.03 9.17
C ALA A 38 -1.99 13.67 8.57
N GLU A 39 -2.04 15.00 8.46
CA GLU A 39 -3.16 15.75 7.88
C GLU A 39 -3.43 15.39 6.41
N ASP A 40 -2.36 15.18 5.64
CA ASP A 40 -2.46 14.80 4.22
C ASP A 40 -2.38 13.27 4.04
N ALA A 41 -1.83 12.56 5.01
CA ALA A 41 -1.52 11.14 4.91
C ALA A 41 -2.76 10.25 4.75
N ASP A 42 -3.90 10.63 5.32
CA ASP A 42 -5.16 9.88 5.20
C ASP A 42 -5.60 9.75 3.72
N ARG A 43 -5.45 10.82 2.93
CA ARG A 43 -5.79 10.80 1.49
C ARG A 43 -4.90 9.83 0.72
N PHE A 44 -3.61 9.80 1.05
CA PHE A 44 -2.67 8.86 0.44
C PHE A 44 -2.94 7.42 0.89
N ALA A 45 -3.27 7.19 2.16
CA ALA A 45 -3.64 5.88 2.68
C ALA A 45 -4.91 5.34 2.01
N ALA A 46 -5.91 6.19 1.79
CA ALA A 46 -7.13 5.84 1.06
C ALA A 46 -6.84 5.40 -0.39
N LEU A 47 -6.00 6.16 -1.11
CA LEU A 47 -5.58 5.80 -2.47
C LEU A 47 -4.77 4.50 -2.49
N ALA A 48 -3.85 4.33 -1.54
CA ALA A 48 -3.06 3.11 -1.40
C ALA A 48 -3.97 1.89 -1.14
N ARG A 49 -4.98 2.02 -0.28
CA ARG A 49 -5.97 0.96 -0.01
C ARG A 49 -6.71 0.54 -1.29
N ILE A 50 -7.18 1.50 -2.08
CA ILE A 50 -7.89 1.22 -3.34
C ILE A 50 -6.98 0.50 -4.33
N ILE A 51 -5.75 1.01 -4.55
CA ILE A 51 -4.82 0.45 -5.53
C ILE A 51 -4.38 -0.96 -5.13
N LEU A 52 -3.98 -1.15 -3.87
CA LEU A 52 -3.52 -2.45 -3.37
C LEU A 52 -4.67 -3.46 -3.30
N GLY A 53 -5.88 -3.03 -2.93
CA GLY A 53 -7.08 -3.86 -2.96
C GLY A 53 -7.41 -4.34 -4.38
N ASN A 54 -7.40 -3.44 -5.36
CA ASN A 54 -7.64 -3.80 -6.77
C ASN A 54 -6.60 -4.79 -7.31
N LYS A 55 -5.31 -4.60 -6.95
CA LYS A 55 -4.25 -5.54 -7.31
C LYS A 55 -4.48 -6.91 -6.66
N LEU A 56 -4.84 -6.95 -5.38
CA LEU A 56 -5.13 -8.18 -4.67
C LEU A 56 -6.31 -8.93 -5.33
N SER A 57 -7.42 -8.23 -5.60
CA SER A 57 -8.59 -8.85 -6.26
C SER A 57 -8.26 -9.38 -7.66
N ALA A 58 -7.47 -8.67 -8.45
CA ALA A 58 -7.05 -9.15 -9.77
C ALA A 58 -6.19 -10.42 -9.68
N MET A 59 -5.32 -10.52 -8.67
CA MET A 59 -4.47 -11.69 -8.45
C MET A 59 -5.24 -12.86 -7.87
N GLU A 60 -6.21 -12.63 -6.98
CA GLU A 60 -7.08 -13.67 -6.43
C GLU A 60 -7.98 -14.29 -7.52
N VAL A 61 -8.51 -13.47 -8.44
CA VAL A 61 -9.35 -13.95 -9.56
C VAL A 61 -8.52 -14.73 -10.59
N SER A 62 -7.27 -14.34 -10.82
CA SER A 62 -6.38 -15.01 -11.78
C SER A 62 -5.79 -16.34 -11.25
N ASN A 63 -5.96 -16.62 -9.96
CA ASN A 63 -5.47 -17.82 -9.29
C ASN A 63 -6.60 -18.85 -9.01
N VAL A 64 -7.77 -18.66 -9.63
CA VAL A 64 -8.92 -19.58 -9.66
C VAL A 64 -8.98 -20.30 -11.00
#